data_AF-A0A4Q5ZP56-F1
#
_entry.id   AF-A0A4Q5ZP56-F1
#
_cell.length_a   1.000
_cell.length_b   1.000
_cell.length_c   1.000
_cell.angle_alpha   90.00
_cell.angle_beta   90.00
_cell.angle_gamma   90.00
#
_symmetry.space_group_name_H-M   'P 1'
#
loop_
_entity.id
_entity.type
_entity.pdbx_description
1 polymer ?
#
loop_
_entity_poly.entity_id
_entity_poly.type
_entity_poly.pdbx_seq_one_letter_code
_entity_poly.pdbx_strand_id
1 'polypeptide(L)'
;VWGDLNPDSASPIAHVTETRSGQGGVSGVQAVENFKKFVIDFAGGELAGMTDETELEAVVEVAGGTITSSVLSRVDANGVWRLVLDVETGSSTNVELKAYIMGLGRKLTETWLYQWRP
;
A
#
# COMPACT_ATOMS: atom_id res chain seq x y z
N VAL A 1 17.84 17.25 9.68
CA VAL A 1 17.61 16.08 10.57
C VAL A 1 18.51 14.96 10.07
N TRP A 2 19.10 14.15 10.96
CA TRP A 2 19.92 13.01 10.52
C TRP A 2 18.99 11.95 9.90
N GLY A 3 19.29 11.48 8.67
CA GLY A 3 18.49 10.45 8.00
C GLY A 3 17.28 10.92 7.19
N ASP A 4 17.01 12.24 7.11
CA ASP A 4 15.95 12.82 6.26
C ASP A 4 16.48 13.09 4.85
N LEU A 5 17.02 12.05 4.23
CA LEU A 5 17.46 12.11 2.83
C LEU A 5 16.23 11.89 1.95
N ASN A 6 16.03 12.82 1.01
CA ASN A 6 15.03 12.61 -0.03
C ASN A 6 15.34 11.30 -0.78
N PRO A 7 14.29 10.59 -1.25
CA PRO A 7 14.45 9.45 -2.13
C PRO A 7 15.35 9.81 -3.31
N ASP A 8 16.25 8.91 -3.68
CA ASP A 8 17.11 9.10 -4.86
C ASP A 8 16.23 9.14 -6.12
N SER A 9 16.19 10.28 -6.80
CA SER A 9 15.41 10.45 -8.02
C SER A 9 15.93 9.60 -9.18
N ALA A 10 17.17 9.12 -9.12
CA ALA A 10 17.74 8.18 -10.08
C ALA A 10 17.43 6.71 -9.76
N SER A 11 16.78 6.41 -8.63
CA SER A 11 16.36 5.05 -8.29
C SER A 11 15.44 4.48 -9.36
N PRO A 12 15.70 3.26 -9.89
CA PRO A 12 14.82 2.63 -10.86
C PRO A 12 13.52 2.10 -10.24
N ILE A 13 13.47 1.95 -8.91
CA ILE A 13 12.28 1.52 -8.17
C ILE A 13 11.57 2.70 -7.50
N ALA A 14 10.24 2.66 -7.47
CA ALA A 14 9.40 3.59 -6.73
C ALA A 14 9.51 3.38 -5.22
N HIS A 15 9.28 4.45 -4.46
CA HIS A 15 9.26 4.44 -2.99
C HIS A 15 7.85 4.77 -2.48
N VAL A 16 7.60 4.46 -1.21
CA VAL A 16 6.38 4.86 -0.51
C VAL A 16 6.49 6.35 -0.17
N THR A 17 5.64 7.17 -0.77
CA THR A 17 5.56 8.60 -0.45
C THR A 17 4.74 8.84 0.80
N GLU A 18 3.73 8.00 1.04
CA GLU A 18 2.81 8.18 2.15
C GLU A 18 2.12 6.89 2.56
N THR A 19 1.87 6.75 3.85
CA THR A 19 1.01 5.70 4.41
C THR A 19 -0.04 6.37 5.28
N ARG A 20 -1.30 6.15 4.96
CA ARG A 20 -2.44 6.52 5.81
C ARG A 20 -3.13 5.27 6.31
N SER A 21 -3.66 5.33 7.53
CA SER A 21 -4.48 4.24 8.06
C SER A 21 -5.64 4.81 8.87
N GLY A 22 -6.77 4.12 8.88
CA GLY A 22 -7.96 4.56 9.58
C GLY A 22 -9.00 3.45 9.72
N GLN A 23 -10.13 3.76 10.33
CA GLN A 23 -11.27 2.85 10.41
C GLN A 23 -11.61 2.36 9.00
N GLY A 24 -11.64 1.04 8.81
CA GLY A 24 -12.15 0.50 7.56
C GLY A 24 -13.67 0.33 7.60
N GLY A 25 -14.25 -0.03 6.45
CA GLY A 25 -15.68 -0.25 6.28
C GLY A 25 -16.32 0.86 5.44
N VAL A 26 -17.65 0.78 5.31
CA VAL A 26 -18.43 1.76 4.55
C VAL A 26 -18.69 3.00 5.40
N SER A 27 -18.56 4.19 4.83
CA SER A 27 -18.89 5.43 5.54
C SER A 27 -20.36 5.44 5.97
N GLY A 28 -20.61 5.80 7.24
CA GLY A 28 -21.97 5.94 7.77
C GLY A 28 -22.61 4.67 8.31
N VAL A 29 -21.90 3.53 8.32
CA VAL A 29 -22.30 2.36 9.12
C VAL A 29 -21.51 2.27 10.41
N GLN A 30 -22.01 1.49 11.37
CA GLN A 30 -21.31 1.22 12.61
C GLN A 30 -19.95 0.59 12.30
N ALA A 31 -18.92 1.12 12.97
CA ALA A 31 -17.56 0.61 12.85
C ALA A 31 -17.50 -0.88 13.21
N VAL A 32 -16.88 -1.67 12.34
CA VAL A 32 -16.53 -3.05 12.63
C VAL A 32 -15.25 -3.03 13.45
N GLU A 33 -15.28 -3.64 14.64
CA GLU A 33 -14.08 -3.82 15.45
C GLU A 33 -13.05 -4.66 14.68
N ASN A 34 -11.76 -4.43 14.93
CA ASN A 34 -10.67 -5.19 14.31
C ASN A 34 -10.65 -5.12 12.77
N PHE A 35 -11.23 -4.07 12.18
CA PHE A 35 -11.24 -3.80 10.75
C PHE A 35 -10.60 -2.44 10.43
N LYS A 36 -9.53 -2.45 9.63
CA LYS A 36 -8.74 -1.25 9.33
C LYS A 36 -8.45 -1.10 7.84
N LYS A 37 -8.52 0.13 7.35
CA LYS A 37 -8.12 0.51 6.00
C LYS A 37 -6.71 1.07 6.01
N PHE A 38 -5.90 0.65 5.04
CA PHE A 38 -4.59 1.21 4.74
C PHE A 38 -4.59 1.80 3.33
N VAL A 39 -3.97 2.96 3.18
CA VAL A 39 -3.76 3.62 1.90
C VAL A 39 -2.27 3.90 1.77
N ILE A 40 -1.64 3.28 0.78
CA ILE A 40 -0.20 3.36 0.53
C ILE A 40 -0.01 3.99 -0.85
N ASP A 41 0.66 5.14 -0.90
CA ASP A 41 0.97 5.84 -2.14
C ASP A 41 2.43 5.57 -2.53
N PHE A 42 2.64 5.14 -3.77
CA PHE A 42 3.94 4.88 -4.37
C PHE A 42 4.24 5.88 -5.48
N ALA A 43 5.48 6.38 -5.54
CA ALA A 43 5.92 7.28 -6.61
C ALA A 43 7.41 7.09 -6.97
N GLY A 44 7.76 7.55 -8.17
CA GLY A 44 9.12 7.50 -8.70
C GLY A 44 9.45 6.19 -9.43
N GLY A 45 10.74 6.04 -9.77
CA GLY A 45 11.24 4.92 -10.55
C GLY A 45 10.50 4.72 -11.87
N GLU A 46 10.55 3.49 -12.36
CA GLU A 46 9.85 3.09 -13.59
C GLU A 46 8.32 3.14 -13.44
N LEU A 47 7.79 2.99 -12.21
CA LEU A 47 6.36 3.01 -11.94
C LEU A 47 5.68 4.33 -12.36
N ALA A 48 6.42 5.44 -12.31
CA ALA A 48 5.91 6.76 -12.71
C ALA A 48 5.50 6.85 -14.20
N GLY A 49 6.09 6.00 -15.06
CA GLY A 49 5.76 5.93 -16.49
C GLY A 49 4.62 4.96 -16.82
N MET A 50 4.06 4.26 -15.82
CA MET A 50 3.00 3.28 -16.04
C MET A 50 1.64 3.96 -16.18
N THR A 51 0.75 3.32 -16.94
CA THR A 51 -0.62 3.78 -17.18
C THR A 51 -1.61 2.75 -16.64
N ASP A 52 -2.89 3.07 -16.60
CA ASP A 52 -3.93 2.12 -16.21
C ASP A 52 -4.06 0.93 -17.19
N GLU A 53 -3.47 1.03 -18.40
CA GLU A 53 -3.37 -0.07 -19.37
C GLU A 53 -2.20 -1.01 -19.08
N THR A 54 -1.24 -0.57 -18.25
CA THR A 54 -0.11 -1.43 -17.85
C THR A 54 -0.62 -2.49 -16.89
N GLU A 55 -0.32 -3.76 -17.19
CA GLU A 55 -0.56 -4.86 -16.25
C GLU A 55 0.36 -4.73 -15.03
N LEU A 56 -0.23 -4.26 -13.93
CA LEU A 56 0.39 -4.10 -12.63
C LEU A 56 -0.32 -5.00 -11.61
N GLU A 57 0.46 -5.61 -10.73
CA GLU A 57 -0.03 -6.46 -9.66
C GLU A 57 0.49 -5.94 -8.31
N ALA A 58 -0.43 -5.70 -7.37
CA ALA A 58 -0.05 -5.48 -5.98
C ALA A 58 0.09 -6.84 -5.28
N VAL A 59 1.33 -7.21 -4.96
CA VAL A 59 1.59 -8.41 -4.14
C VAL A 59 1.48 -8.03 -2.68
N VAL A 60 0.50 -8.62 -1.99
CA VAL A 60 0.18 -8.32 -0.59
C VAL A 60 0.21 -9.60 0.23
N GLU A 61 0.96 -9.56 1.33
CA GLU A 61 1.05 -10.65 2.30
C GLU A 61 0.56 -10.12 3.66
N VAL A 62 -0.23 -10.94 4.36
CA VAL A 62 -0.71 -10.65 5.72
C VAL A 62 -0.48 -11.85 6.63
N ALA A 63 0.03 -11.60 7.83
CA ALA A 63 0.11 -12.57 8.91
C ALA A 63 -0.71 -12.07 10.11
N GLY A 64 -1.52 -12.93 10.71
CA GLY A 64 -2.40 -12.56 11.84
C GLY A 64 -3.66 -11.78 11.44
N GLY A 65 -4.00 -11.72 10.14
CA GLY A 65 -5.21 -11.08 9.65
C GLY A 65 -5.60 -11.58 8.26
N THR A 66 -6.64 -11.01 7.69
CA THR A 66 -7.17 -11.33 6.37
C THR A 66 -7.33 -10.05 5.55
N ILE A 67 -6.82 -10.05 4.32
CA ILE A 67 -7.12 -8.98 3.35
C ILE A 67 -8.53 -9.21 2.81
N THR A 68 -9.44 -8.30 3.08
CA THR A 68 -10.83 -8.36 2.61
C THR A 68 -11.04 -7.57 1.32
N SER A 69 -10.17 -6.60 1.03
CA SER A 69 -10.12 -5.86 -0.22
C SER A 69 -8.70 -5.37 -0.51
N SER A 70 -8.31 -5.42 -1.78
CA SER A 70 -7.05 -4.87 -2.30
C SER A 70 -7.32 -4.20 -3.64
N VAL A 71 -7.06 -2.90 -3.72
CA VAL A 71 -7.27 -2.10 -4.94
C VAL A 71 -6.02 -1.30 -5.22
N LEU A 72 -5.44 -1.50 -6.41
CA LEU A 72 -4.36 -0.67 -6.94
C LEU A 72 -4.91 0.21 -8.05
N SER A 73 -4.69 1.52 -7.97
CA SER A 73 -5.14 2.46 -9.00
C SER A 73 -4.22 3.67 -9.08
N ARG A 74 -4.07 4.25 -10.27
CA ARG A 74 -3.40 5.54 -10.44
C ARG A 74 -4.26 6.68 -9.92
N VAL A 75 -3.65 7.68 -9.30
CA VAL A 75 -4.30 8.92 -8.86
C VAL A 75 -3.85 10.05 -9.77
N ASP A 76 -4.71 10.49 -10.69
CA ASP A 76 -4.32 11.46 -11.72
C ASP A 76 -3.91 12.84 -11.18
N ALA A 77 -4.47 13.24 -10.04
CA ALA A 77 -4.20 14.55 -9.44
C ALA A 77 -2.72 14.78 -9.08
N ASN A 78 -1.99 13.71 -8.74
CA ASN A 78 -0.59 13.78 -8.32
C ASN A 78 0.29 12.67 -8.93
N GLY A 79 -0.27 11.82 -9.80
CA GLY A 79 0.45 10.78 -10.54
C GLY A 79 0.94 9.60 -9.71
N VAL A 80 0.54 9.47 -8.45
CA VAL A 80 0.94 8.34 -7.59
C VAL A 80 0.14 7.10 -7.93
N TRP A 81 0.72 5.93 -7.66
CA TRP A 81 0.00 4.67 -7.64
C TRP A 81 -0.43 4.37 -6.21
N ARG A 82 -1.74 4.24 -6.01
CA ARG A 82 -2.34 4.07 -4.69
C ARG A 82 -2.80 2.63 -4.50
N LEU A 83 -2.26 1.97 -3.49
CA LEU A 83 -2.75 0.70 -2.98
C LEU A 83 -3.66 0.95 -1.78
N VAL A 84 -4.91 0.51 -1.87
CA VAL A 84 -5.88 0.52 -0.77
C VAL A 84 -6.10 -0.90 -0.30
N LEU A 85 -5.87 -1.16 0.98
CA LEU A 85 -6.11 -2.44 1.63
C LEU A 85 -7.18 -2.28 2.69
N ASP A 86 -8.13 -3.21 2.74
CA ASP A 86 -8.96 -3.44 3.91
C ASP A 86 -8.54 -4.74 4.59
N VAL A 87 -8.29 -4.66 5.90
CA VAL A 87 -7.70 -5.76 6.69
C VAL A 87 -8.53 -6.01 7.93
N GLU A 88 -8.88 -7.26 8.17
CA GLU A 88 -9.56 -7.74 9.38
C GLU A 88 -8.62 -8.63 10.20
N THR A 89 -8.58 -8.48 11.53
CA THR A 89 -7.63 -9.23 12.39
C THR A 89 -8.28 -10.40 13.14
N GLY A 90 -9.62 -10.50 13.13
CA GLY A 90 -10.34 -11.46 13.94
C GLY A 90 -10.02 -11.27 15.43
N SER A 91 -9.35 -12.25 16.05
CA SER A 91 -8.89 -12.20 17.45
C SER A 91 -7.40 -11.94 17.62
N SER A 92 -6.66 -11.69 16.53
CA SER A 92 -5.22 -11.46 16.60
C SER A 92 -4.89 -10.09 17.19
N THR A 93 -3.88 -10.06 18.06
CA THR A 93 -3.34 -8.85 18.69
C THR A 93 -2.10 -8.30 17.96
N ASN A 94 -1.65 -8.98 16.91
CA ASN A 94 -0.53 -8.56 16.09
C ASN A 94 -0.76 -8.96 14.63
N VAL A 95 -0.70 -7.98 13.74
CA VAL A 95 -0.86 -8.17 12.30
C VAL A 95 0.35 -7.60 11.58
N GLU A 96 0.99 -8.41 10.77
CA GLU A 96 2.11 -8.01 9.92
C GLU A 96 1.64 -7.95 8.47
N LEU A 97 1.95 -6.84 7.81
CA LEU A 97 1.56 -6.53 6.45
C LEU A 97 2.80 -6.25 5.63
N LYS A 98 2.84 -6.80 4.43
CA LYS A 98 3.87 -6.57 3.43
C LYS A 98 3.22 -6.31 2.09
N ALA A 99 3.65 -5.28 1.38
CA ALA A 99 3.16 -4.97 0.05
C ALA A 99 4.25 -4.43 -0.88
N TYR A 100 4.15 -4.75 -2.17
CA TYR A 100 4.94 -4.15 -3.24
C TYR A 100 4.22 -4.30 -4.58
N ILE A 101 4.60 -3.49 -5.57
CA ILE A 101 3.99 -3.56 -6.92
C ILE A 101 4.94 -4.28 -7.87
N MET A 102 4.40 -5.25 -8.58
CA MET A 102 5.01 -5.94 -9.71
C MET A 102 4.46 -5.39 -11.02
N GLY A 103 5.29 -5.38 -12.05
CA GLY A 103 4.88 -5.08 -13.42
C GLY A 103 5.98 -5.48 -14.39
N LEU A 104 5.61 -5.84 -15.62
CA LEU A 104 6.56 -6.25 -16.66
C LEU A 104 7.53 -7.37 -16.17
N GLY A 105 7.02 -8.30 -15.35
CA GLY A 105 7.78 -9.43 -14.81
C GLY A 105 8.81 -9.09 -13.72
N ARG A 106 8.82 -7.87 -13.17
CA ARG A 106 9.77 -7.45 -12.13
C ARG A 106 9.10 -6.62 -11.03
N LYS A 107 9.80 -6.46 -9.90
CA LYS A 107 9.38 -5.57 -8.81
C LYS A 107 9.67 -4.12 -9.18
N LEU A 108 8.66 -3.27 -9.12
CA LEU A 108 8.73 -1.85 -9.49
C LEU A 108 8.83 -0.91 -8.29
N THR A 109 8.64 -1.40 -7.07
CA THR A 109 8.68 -0.59 -5.84
C THR A 109 9.61 -1.18 -4.79
N GLU A 110 9.95 -0.38 -3.80
CA GLU A 110 10.36 -0.90 -2.51
C GLU A 110 9.24 -1.74 -1.88
N THR A 111 9.58 -2.44 -0.80
CA THR A 111 8.62 -3.24 -0.05
C THR A 111 8.13 -2.44 1.14
N TRP A 112 6.85 -2.11 1.15
CA TRP A 112 6.18 -1.54 2.32
C TRP A 112 5.99 -2.64 3.37
N LEU A 113 6.48 -2.39 4.58
CA LEU A 113 6.31 -3.28 5.73
C LEU A 113 5.61 -2.51 6.84
N TYR A 114 4.57 -3.11 7.43
CA TYR A 114 3.81 -2.48 8.50
C TYR A 114 3.38 -3.50 9.54
N GLN A 115 3.49 -3.11 10.81
CA GLN A 115 2.98 -3.89 11.94
C GLN A 115 1.83 -3.15 12.59
N TRP A 116 0.64 -3.75 12.61
CA TRP A 116 -0.54 -3.25 13.29
C TRP A 116 -0.80 -4.08 14.55
N ARG A 117 -0.89 -3.39 15.69
CA ARG A 117 -1.38 -3.95 16.97
C ARG A 117 -2.78 -3.38 17.23
N PRO A 118 -3.86 -4.15 16.99
CA PRO A 118 -5.25 -3.72 17.20
C PRO A 118 -5.55 -3.36 18.64
#